data_AF-A0ABD2G4C2-F1
#
_entry.id   AF-A0ABD2G4C2-F1
#
_cell.length_a   1.000
_cell.length_b   1.000
_cell.length_c   1.000
_cell.angle_alpha   90.00
_cell.angle_beta   90.00
_cell.angle_gamma   90.00
#
_symmetry.space_group_name_H-M   'P 1'
#
loop_
_entity.id
_entity.type
_entity.pdbx_description
1 polymer ?
#
loop_
_entity_poly.entity_id
_entity_poly.type
_entity_poly.pdbx_seq_one_letter_code
_entity_poly.pdbx_strand_id
1 'polypeptide(L)'
;MPSPLSTSQISSTHTSRNLRSSDSGLLSIPHSRLRTFGDRAFSVAAPTLWNSLPAEIRNAPSLNIFKSTLKTHLFNKAFQQ
;
A
#
# COMPACT_ATOMS: atom_id res chain seq x y z
N MET A 1 6.04 23.94 -22.52
CA MET A 1 7.04 22.91 -22.19
C MET A 1 6.98 22.65 -20.70
N PRO A 2 6.44 21.52 -20.21
CA PRO A 2 6.67 21.14 -18.82
C PRO A 2 7.31 19.75 -18.68
N SER A 3 8.42 19.72 -17.96
CA SER A 3 9.02 18.64 -17.18
C SER A 3 9.54 19.30 -15.88
N PRO A 4 9.78 18.61 -14.74
CA PRO A 4 9.84 17.16 -14.51
C PRO A 4 9.13 16.66 -13.22
N LEU A 5 8.92 15.33 -13.12
CA LEU A 5 8.81 14.53 -11.87
C LEU A 5 7.65 14.84 -10.89
N SER A 6 6.53 14.15 -11.10
CA SER A 6 5.44 14.03 -10.12
C SER A 6 5.76 12.90 -9.12
N THR A 7 6.61 13.17 -8.13
CA THR A 7 6.66 12.37 -6.89
C THR A 7 5.54 12.81 -5.96
N SER A 8 4.30 12.45 -6.30
CA SER A 8 3.16 12.69 -5.42
C SER A 8 3.28 11.84 -4.16
N GLN A 9 3.34 12.54 -3.03
CA GLN A 9 3.53 12.04 -1.68
C GLN A 9 2.51 10.93 -1.35
N ILE A 10 3.00 9.80 -0.87
CA ILE A 10 2.17 8.80 -0.18
C ILE A 10 1.80 9.42 1.17
N SER A 11 0.65 10.09 1.24
CA SER A 11 0.17 10.72 2.47
C SER A 11 -0.44 9.66 3.38
N SER A 12 0.21 9.40 4.52
CA SER A 12 -0.42 8.67 5.63
C SER A 12 -1.59 9.50 6.16
N THR A 13 -2.74 8.88 6.42
CA THR A 13 -3.98 9.58 6.82
C THR A 13 -3.82 10.21 8.20
N HIS A 14 -3.29 11.43 8.28
CA HIS A 14 -3.18 12.19 9.52
C HIS A 14 -4.51 12.91 9.81
N THR A 15 -5.48 12.18 10.39
CA THR A 15 -6.74 12.76 10.86
C THR A 15 -6.56 13.32 12.26
N SER A 16 -7.01 14.55 12.54
CA SER A 16 -6.95 15.20 13.87
C SER A 16 -7.74 14.49 14.97
N ARG A 17 -8.47 13.41 14.63
CA ARG A 17 -9.21 12.55 15.55
C ARG A 17 -8.62 11.15 15.47
N ASN A 18 -8.39 10.55 16.64
CA ASN A 18 -7.85 9.19 16.75
C ASN A 18 -8.94 8.18 16.37
N LEU A 19 -9.01 7.82 15.09
CA LEU A 19 -9.95 6.81 14.60
C LEU A 19 -9.29 5.43 14.75
N ARG A 20 -10.08 4.38 14.99
CA ARG A 20 -9.56 3.00 15.07
C ARG A 20 -8.82 2.56 13.80
N SER A 21 -9.10 3.19 12.65
CA SER A 21 -8.38 2.98 11.39
C SER A 21 -7.00 3.64 11.34
N SER A 22 -6.74 4.68 12.15
CA SER A 22 -5.46 5.37 12.22
C SER A 22 -4.34 4.46 12.73
N ASP A 23 -4.68 3.50 13.60
CA ASP A 23 -3.74 2.54 14.19
C ASP A 23 -3.47 1.32 13.28
N SER A 24 -4.23 1.21 12.17
CA SER A 24 -4.18 0.03 11.31
C SER A 24 -3.07 0.04 10.25
N GLY A 25 -2.31 1.13 10.13
CA GLY A 25 -1.19 1.25 9.16
C GLY A 25 -1.60 1.16 7.68
N LEU A 26 -2.83 1.57 7.35
CA LEU A 26 -3.36 1.59 5.98
C LEU A 26 -3.02 2.90 5.27
N LEU A 27 -2.78 2.81 3.96
CA LEU A 27 -2.48 3.96 3.11
C LEU A 27 -3.75 4.49 2.43
N SER A 28 -3.82 5.81 2.23
CA SER A 28 -4.91 6.43 1.48
C SER A 28 -4.79 6.10 -0.01
N ILE A 29 -5.87 5.62 -0.63
CA ILE A 29 -5.94 5.35 -2.06
C ILE A 29 -6.72 6.50 -2.72
N PRO A 30 -6.09 7.30 -3.60
CA PRO A 30 -6.77 8.40 -4.27
C PRO A 30 -7.85 7.86 -5.22
N HIS A 31 -8.97 8.58 -5.34
CA HIS A 31 -10.04 8.17 -6.22
C HIS A 31 -9.65 8.43 -7.69
N SER A 32 -9.43 7.36 -8.45
CA SER A 32 -9.22 7.45 -9.90
C SER A 32 -10.55 7.64 -10.61
N ARG A 33 -10.66 8.71 -11.41
CA ARG A 33 -11.84 8.98 -12.27
C ARG A 33 -11.87 8.09 -13.53
N LEU A 34 -10.76 7.43 -13.86
CA LEU A 34 -10.60 6.60 -15.07
C LEU A 34 -10.21 5.17 -14.65
N ARG A 35 -11.16 4.24 -14.78
CA ARG A 35 -11.09 2.83 -14.35
C ARG A 35 -10.03 1.96 -15.04
N THR A 36 -9.16 2.55 -15.86
CA THR A 36 -8.21 1.82 -16.71
C THR A 36 -6.78 2.29 -16.47
N PHE A 37 -6.44 3.52 -16.88
CA PHE A 37 -5.07 4.02 -16.77
C PHE A 37 -4.74 4.57 -15.38
N GLY A 38 -5.71 5.18 -14.69
CA GLY A 38 -5.46 5.79 -13.38
C GLY A 38 -5.18 4.75 -12.28
N ASP A 39 -5.76 3.56 -12.38
CA ASP A 39 -5.59 2.50 -11.38
C ASP A 39 -4.20 1.85 -11.43
N ARG A 40 -3.51 1.97 -12.57
CA ARG A 40 -2.12 1.51 -12.75
C ARG A 40 -1.09 2.53 -12.26
N ALA A 41 -1.51 3.75 -11.94
CA ALA A 41 -0.60 4.74 -11.39
C ALA A 41 -0.04 4.24 -10.06
N PHE A 42 1.25 4.47 -9.80
CA PHE A 42 1.90 4.04 -8.56
C PHE A 42 1.16 4.56 -7.31
N SER A 43 0.63 5.78 -7.39
CA SER A 43 -0.19 6.40 -6.33
C SER A 43 -1.48 5.65 -5.99
N VAL A 44 -1.97 4.76 -6.87
CA VAL A 44 -3.13 3.89 -6.62
C VAL A 44 -2.68 2.45 -6.37
N ALA A 45 -1.80 1.91 -7.23
CA ALA A 45 -1.37 0.52 -7.17
C ALA A 45 -0.58 0.18 -5.90
N ALA A 46 0.33 1.06 -5.46
CA ALA A 46 1.14 0.83 -4.26
C ALA A 46 0.32 0.76 -2.98
N PRO A 47 -0.55 1.76 -2.65
CA PRO A 47 -1.38 1.68 -1.45
C PRO A 47 -2.42 0.55 -1.54
N THR A 48 -2.92 0.23 -2.74
CA THR A 48 -3.82 -0.93 -2.94
C THR A 48 -3.13 -2.23 -2.59
N LEU A 49 -1.92 -2.47 -3.12
CA LEU A 49 -1.16 -3.68 -2.82
C LEU A 49 -0.79 -3.75 -1.33
N TRP A 50 -0.29 -2.65 -0.77
CA TRP A 50 0.04 -2.56 0.65
C TRP A 50 -1.16 -2.92 1.54
N ASN A 51 -2.32 -2.28 1.31
CA ASN A 51 -3.52 -2.50 2.11
C ASN A 51 -4.10 -3.92 1.98
N SER A 52 -3.79 -4.63 0.89
CA SER A 52 -4.19 -6.03 0.70
C SER A 52 -3.37 -7.03 1.54
N LEU A 53 -2.25 -6.59 2.14
CA LEU A 53 -1.39 -7.45 2.94
C LEU A 53 -1.97 -7.65 4.35
N PRO A 54 -1.85 -8.87 4.91
CA PRO A 54 -2.13 -9.13 6.31
C PRO A 54 -1.40 -8.17 7.26
N ALA A 55 -2.04 -7.82 8.38
CA ALA A 55 -1.49 -6.90 9.36
C ALA A 55 -0.15 -7.39 9.93
N GLU A 56 0.02 -8.70 10.11
CA GLU A 56 1.26 -9.33 10.59
C GLU A 56 2.46 -9.02 9.69
N ILE A 57 2.25 -9.00 8.36
CA ILE A 57 3.29 -8.67 7.40
C ILE A 57 3.56 -7.17 7.45
N ARG A 58 2.52 -6.33 7.47
CA ARG A 58 2.66 -4.87 7.50
C ARG A 58 3.34 -4.36 8.77
N ASN A 59 3.05 -4.98 9.91
CA ASN A 59 3.56 -4.62 11.22
C ASN A 59 4.82 -5.42 11.61
N ALA A 60 5.52 -5.99 10.62
CA ALA A 60 6.75 -6.74 10.87
C ALA A 60 7.80 -5.85 11.58
N PRO A 61 8.49 -6.37 12.61
CA PRO A 61 9.37 -5.56 13.47
C PRO A 61 10.70 -5.19 12.82
N SER A 62 11.04 -5.77 11.67
CA SER A 62 12.21 -5.40 10.88
C SER A 62 12.00 -5.63 9.39
N LEU A 63 12.78 -4.93 8.56
CA LEU A 63 12.74 -5.09 7.11
C LEU A 63 13.09 -6.52 6.65
N ASN A 64 13.96 -7.21 7.38
CA ASN A 64 14.33 -8.58 7.03
C ASN A 64 13.15 -9.54 7.24
N ILE A 65 12.44 -9.40 8.37
CA ILE A 65 11.25 -10.18 8.68
C ILE A 65 10.12 -9.86 7.69
N PHE A 66 9.93 -8.57 7.37
CA PHE A 66 8.98 -8.14 6.34
C PHE A 66 9.24 -8.84 5.00
N LYS A 67 10.48 -8.79 4.47
CA LYS A 67 10.82 -9.41 3.19
C LYS A 67 10.61 -10.92 3.18
N SER A 68 10.99 -11.59 4.27
CA SER A 68 10.85 -13.04 4.41
C SER A 68 9.38 -13.46 4.43
N THR A 69 8.58 -12.85 5.31
CA THR A 69 7.14 -13.15 5.47
C THR A 69 6.33 -12.78 4.23
N LEU A 70 6.64 -11.65 3.60
CA LEU A 70 6.01 -11.23 2.34
C LEU A 70 6.25 -12.26 1.22
N LYS A 71 7.50 -12.71 1.06
CA LYS A 71 7.84 -13.71 0.04
C LYS A 71 7.04 -15.00 0.26
N THR A 72 7.01 -15.51 1.48
CA THR A 72 6.25 -16.72 1.83
C THR A 72 4.77 -16.54 1.55
N HIS A 73 4.17 -15.42 1.96
CA HIS A 73 2.76 -15.13 1.73
C HIS A 73 2.42 -15.09 0.24
N LEU A 74 3.22 -14.40 -0.58
CA LEU A 74 2.99 -14.31 -2.02
C LEU A 74 3.18 -15.65 -2.73
N PHE A 75 4.17 -16.46 -2.30
CA PHE A 75 4.39 -17.79 -2.85
C PHE A 75 3.19 -18.71 -2.56
N ASN A 76 2.72 -18.75 -1.31
CA ASN A 76 1.57 -19.57 -0.94
C ASN A 76 0.32 -19.12 -1.71
N LYS A 77 0.08 -17.80 -1.80
CA LYS A 77 -1.06 -17.27 -2.55
C LYS A 77 -1.05 -17.64 -4.05
N ALA A 78 0.14 -17.77 -4.65
CA ALA A 78 0.28 -18.04 -6.08
C ALA A 78 0.28 -19.54 -6.42
N PHE A 79 0.78 -20.40 -5.53
CA PHE A 79 1.10 -21.80 -5.86
C PHE A 79 0.53 -22.84 -4.89
N GLN A 80 -0.02 -22.41 -3.75
CA GLN A 80 -0.68 -23.30 -2.80
C GLN A 80 -2.18 -22.97 -2.79
N GLN A 81 -2.94 -23.73 -3.57
CA GLN A 81 -4.41 -23.79 -3.54
C GLN A 81 -4.86 -25.09 -2.91
#